data_AF-A0A5J4PL64-F1
#
_entry.id   AF-A0A5J4PL64-F1
#
_cell.length_a   1.000
_cell.length_b   1.000
_cell.length_c   1.000
_cell.angle_alpha   90.00
_cell.angle_beta   90.00
_cell.angle_gamma   90.00
#
_symmetry.space_group_name_H-M   'P 1'
#
loop_
_entity.id
_entity.type
_entity.pdbx_description
1 polymer ?
#
loop_
_entity_poly.entity_id
_entity_poly.type
_entity_poly.pdbx_seq_one_letter_code
_entity_poly.pdbx_strand_id
1 'polypeptide(L)' 'MMMYISPEVVKGGVATDKSDIWALVLIIYFLSTGKTLFAGGTQFILFQNILSCKYTIPSGVDPKIKDLLEKVIILDPA' A
#
# COMPACT_ATOMS: atom_id res chain seq x y z
N MET A 1 -3.82 -3.26 -11.28
CA MET A 1 -4.47 -4.20 -10.35
C MET A 1 -3.48 -4.69 -9.28
N MET A 2 -2.28 -5.14 -9.65
CA MET A 2 -1.28 -5.66 -8.68
C MET A 2 -0.74 -4.62 -7.67
N MET A 3 -0.86 -3.32 -7.96
CA MET A 3 -0.40 -2.23 -7.08
C MET A 3 -1.21 -2.13 -5.77
N TYR A 4 -2.36 -2.81 -5.67
CA TYR A 4 -3.26 -2.79 -4.51
C TYR A 4 -3.20 -4.08 -3.69
N ILE A 5 -2.37 -5.04 -4.08
CA ILE A 5 -2.25 -6.33 -3.41
C ILE A 5 -1.51 -6.11 -2.08
N SER A 6 -2.02 -6.73 -1.02
CA SER A 6 -1.44 -6.69 0.31
C SER A 6 -0.27 -7.67 0.45
N PRO A 7 0.68 -7.41 1.36
CA PRO A 7 1.89 -8.23 1.49
C PRO A 7 1.59 -9.69 1.82
N GLU A 8 0.53 -10.00 2.55
CA GLU A 8 0.10 -11.37 2.85
C GLU A 8 -0.36 -12.13 1.61
N VAL A 9 -1.08 -11.47 0.70
CA VAL A 9 -1.51 -12.08 -0.57
C VAL A 9 -0.31 -12.25 -1.51
N VAL A 10 0.64 -11.31 -1.51
CA VAL A 10 1.90 -11.45 -2.27
C VAL A 10 2.71 -12.66 -1.78
N LYS A 11 2.70 -12.97 -0.48
CA LYS A 11 3.35 -14.17 0.09
C LYS A 11 2.61 -15.49 -0.23
N GLY A 12 1.51 -15.44 -0.98
CA GLY A 12 0.67 -16.60 -1.27
C GLY A 12 -0.34 -16.92 -0.17
N GLY A 13 -0.56 -15.99 0.77
CA GLY A 13 -1.61 -16.10 1.78
C GLY A 13 -3.00 -15.81 1.21
N VAL A 14 -4.02 -16.11 2.02
CA VAL A 14 -5.42 -15.84 1.67
C VAL A 14 -5.74 -14.37 1.93
N ALA A 15 -6.48 -13.74 1.01
CA ALA A 15 -7.00 -12.39 1.22
C ALA A 15 -8.01 -12.41 2.38
N THR A 16 -7.86 -11.46 3.30
CA THR A 16 -8.72 -11.30 4.47
C THR A 16 -9.29 -9.88 4.48
N ASP A 17 -10.17 -9.59 5.44
CA ASP A 17 -10.71 -8.23 5.64
C ASP A 17 -9.60 -7.17 5.78
N LYS A 18 -8.43 -7.54 6.31
CA LYS A 18 -7.25 -6.65 6.40
C LYS A 18 -6.65 -6.33 5.03
N SER A 19 -6.69 -7.29 4.11
CA SER A 19 -6.24 -7.13 2.72
C SER A 19 -7.12 -6.12 1.98
N ASP A 20 -8.43 -6.15 2.23
CA ASP A 20 -9.37 -5.19 1.66
C ASP A 20 -9.16 -3.77 2.21
N ILE A 21 -8.91 -3.64 3.52
CA ILE A 21 -8.57 -2.35 4.14
C ILE A 21 -7.27 -1.79 3.55
N TRP A 22 -6.25 -2.62 3.35
CA TRP A 22 -5.01 -2.23 2.68
C TRP A 22 -5.28 -1.66 1.27
N ALA A 23 -6.03 -2.40 0.45
CA ALA A 23 -6.37 -1.97 -0.90
C ALA A 23 -7.18 -0.67 -0.89
N LEU A 24 -8.13 -0.53 0.04
CA LEU A 24 -8.97 0.66 0.19
C LEU A 24 -8.13 1.91 0.50
N VAL A 25 -7.17 1.84 1.41
CA VAL A 25 -6.31 2.98 1.75
C VAL A 25 -5.45 3.40 0.56
N LEU A 26 -4.90 2.44 -0.19
CA LEU A 26 -4.16 2.73 -1.41
C LEU A 26 -5.03 3.41 -2.48
N ILE A 27 -6.29 3.01 -2.60
CA ILE A 27 -7.27 3.65 -3.50
C ILE A 27 -7.59 5.07 -3.03
N ILE A 28 -7.84 5.28 -1.73
CA ILE A 28 -8.09 6.63 -1.18
C ILE A 28 -6.91 7.56 -1.46
N TYR A 29 -5.68 7.08 -1.26
CA TYR A 29 -4.48 7.82 -1.60
C TYR A 29 -4.40 8.13 -3.10
N PHE A 30 -4.68 7.15 -3.95
CA PHE A 30 -4.69 7.33 -5.40
C PHE A 30 -5.74 8.36 -5.84
N LEU A 31 -6.94 8.32 -5.27
CA LEU A 31 -8.01 9.28 -5.55
C LEU A 31 -7.65 10.70 -5.10
N SER A 32 -6.91 10.84 -4.00
CA SER A 32 -6.50 12.15 -3.51
C SER A 32 -5.30 12.74 -4.26
N THR A 33 -4.38 11.91 -4.76
CA THR A 33 -3.09 12.37 -5.30
C THR A 33 -2.93 12.15 -6.80
N GLY A 34 -3.77 11.29 -7.38
CA GLY A 34 -3.63 10.79 -8.75
C GLY A 34 -2.43 9.87 -8.97
N LYS A 35 -1.69 9.49 -7.90
CA LYS A 35 -0.46 8.71 -7.98
C LYS A 35 -0.59 7.41 -7.19
N THR A 36 0.05 6.35 -7.66
CA THR A 36 0.12 5.08 -6.92
C THR A 36 1.21 5.16 -5.87
N LEU A 37 0.94 4.65 -4.67
CA LEU A 37 1.89 4.69 -3.56
C LEU A 37 3.07 3.73 -3.80
N PHE A 38 2.75 2.51 -4.20
CA PHE A 38 3.72 1.53 -4.65
C PHE A 38 3.80 1.57 -6.17
N ALA A 39 5.02 1.69 -6.66
CA ALA A 39 5.36 1.55 -8.06
C ALA A 39 6.71 0.85 -8.16
N GLY A 40 6.90 0.09 -9.22
CA GLY A 40 8.16 -0.58 -9.53
C GLY A 40 8.27 -0.74 -11.04
N GLY A 41 9.48 -0.63 -11.58
CA GLY A 41 9.72 -0.83 -13.02
C GLY A 41 9.38 -2.25 -13.48
N THR A 42 9.30 -3.21 -12.54
CA THR A 42 8.88 -4.59 -12.78
C THR A 42 7.95 -5.07 -11.66
N GLN A 43 7.18 -6.13 -11.92
CA GLN A 43 6.32 -6.77 -10.91
C GLN A 43 7.12 -7.25 -9.70
N PHE A 44 8.33 -7.77 -9.91
CA PHE A 44 9.21 -8.19 -8.82
C PHE A 44 9.58 -7.03 -7.89
N ILE A 45 9.99 -5.89 -8.45
CA ILE A 45 10.33 -4.69 -7.65
C ILE A 45 9.10 -4.17 -6.91
N LEU A 46 7.93 -4.17 -7.57
CA LEU A 46 6.67 -3.80 -6.94
C LEU A 46 6.38 -4.68 -5.71
N PHE A 47 6.46 -5.99 -5.86
CA PHE A 47 6.22 -6.93 -4.77
C PHE A 47 7.26 -6.78 -3.66
N GLN A 48 8.54 -6.58 -3.98
CA GLN A 48 9.54 -6.28 -2.95
C GLN A 48 9.24 -4.99 -2.19
N ASN A 49 8.78 -3.94 -2.88
CA ASN A 49 8.40 -2.68 -2.23
C ASN A 49 7.18 -2.87 -1.32
N ILE A 50 6.18 -3.64 -1.75
CA ILE A 50 5.01 -4.00 -0.92
C ILE A 50 5.45 -4.82 0.31
N LEU A 51 6.24 -5.86 0.11
CA LEU A 51 6.73 -6.75 1.18
C LEU A 51 7.64 -6.02 2.17
N SER A 52 8.40 -5.04 1.72
CA SER A 52 9.27 -4.21 2.56
C SER A 52 8.57 -2.95 3.08
N CYS A 53 7.28 -2.75 2.77
CA CYS A 53 6.53 -1.50 3.02
C CYS A 53 7.33 -0.25 2.62
N LYS A 54 8.09 -0.33 1.53
CA LYS A 54 8.93 0.76 1.03
C LYS A 54 8.10 1.64 0.10
N TYR A 55 7.61 2.74 0.62
CA TYR A 55 6.88 3.76 -0.13
C TYR A 55 7.36 5.17 0.22
N THR A 56 7.10 6.11 -0.68
CA THR A 56 7.39 7.53 -0.48
C THR A 56 6.12 8.32 -0.63
N ILE A 57 5.74 9.05 0.41
CA ILE A 57 4.62 9.99 0.35
C ILE A 57 5.18 11.33 -0.14
N PRO A 58 4.71 11.88 -1.27
CA PRO A 58 5.16 13.17 -1.77
C PRO A 58 4.74 14.30 -0.81
N SER A 59 5.57 15.33 -0.71
CA SER A 59 5.26 16.55 0.02
C SER A 59 4.10 17.28 -0.66
N GLY A 60 2.92 17.28 -0.04
CA GLY A 60 1.68 17.83 -0.59
C GLY A 60 0.44 16.97 -0.35
N VAL A 61 0.61 15.77 0.19
CA VAL A 61 -0.50 14.89 0.60
C VAL A 61 -1.13 15.40 1.90
N ASP A 62 -2.45 15.33 2.00
CA ASP A 62 -3.19 15.69 3.22
C ASP A 62 -2.62 14.91 4.42
N PRO A 63 -2.28 15.60 5.53
CA PRO A 63 -1.82 14.96 6.75
C PRO A 63 -2.71 13.81 7.24
N LYS A 64 -4.03 13.87 7.01
CA LYS A 64 -4.98 12.80 7.39
C LYS A 64 -4.78 11.53 6.58
N ILE A 65 -4.47 11.66 5.28
CA ILE A 65 -4.21 10.51 4.41
C ILE A 65 -2.86 9.90 4.75
N LYS A 66 -1.87 10.74 5.06
CA LYS A 66 -0.58 10.27 5.57
C LYS A 66 -0.75 9.48 6.87
N ASP A 67 -1.50 9.99 7.84
CA ASP A 67 -1.79 9.30 9.10
C ASP A 67 -2.53 7.97 8.88
N LEU A 68 -3.49 7.94 7.95
CA LEU A 68 -4.19 6.71 7.57
C LEU A 68 -3.24 5.66 6.96
N LEU A 69 -2.34 6.09 6.07
CA LEU A 69 -1.34 5.23 5.45
C LEU A 69 -0.39 4.64 6.49
N GLU A 70 0.14 5.46 7.39
CA GLU A 70 1.06 5.00 8.45
C GLU A 70 0.38 4.03 9.43
N LYS A 71 -0.93 4.16 9.65
CA LYS A 71 -1.71 3.27 10.53
C LYS A 71 -2.13 1.94 9.89
N VAL A 72 -2.33 1.92 8.57
CA VAL A 72 -2.81 0.71 7.86
C VAL A 72 -1.67 -0.05 7.18
N ILE A 73 -0.68 0.66 6.64
CA ILE A 73 0.49 0.10 5.99
C ILE A 73 1.56 -0.20 7.05
N ILE A 74 1.23 -1.09 7.98
CA ILE A 74 2.11 -1.58 9.03
C ILE A 74 2.53 -3.01 8.67
N LEU A 75 3.84 -3.24 8.62
CA LEU A 75 4.43 -4.52 8.22
C LEU A 75 4.22 -5.63 9.28
N ASP A 76 3.87 -5.24 10.50
CA ASP A 76 3.57 -6.13 11.63
C ASP A 76 2.65 -5.45 12.66
N PRO A 77 1.33 -5.69 12.66
CA PRO A 77 0.46 -5.24 13.75
C PRO A 77 0.65 -6.22 14.93
N ALA A 78 1.52 -5.86 15.87
CA ALA A 78 1.65 -6.54 17.16
C ALA A 78 0.34 -6.53 17.96
#